data_AF-A0A2A4UFP1-F1
#
_entry.id   AF-A0A2A4UFP1-F1
#
_cell.length_a   1.000
_cell.length_b   1.000
_cell.length_c   1.000
_cell.angle_alpha   90.00
_cell.angle_beta   90.00
_cell.angle_gamma   90.00
#
_symmetry.space_group_name_H-M   'P 1'
#
loop_
_entity.id
_entity.type
_entity.pdbx_description
1 polymer ?
#
loop_
_entity_poly.entity_id
_entity_poly.type
_entity_poly.pdbx_seq_one_letter_code
_entity_poly.pdbx_strand_id
1 'polypeptide(L)' 'MKYCLPILMALIVLLSACAPIKPWVKPYQRNNLADPIMSFDRDPASTAYMHHVYQAREGARGAEGGSGGGCGCN' A
#
# COMPACT_ATOMS: atom_id res chain seq x y z
N MET A 1 31.20 11.64 27.58
CA MET A 1 31.74 10.94 26.39
C MET A 1 31.15 9.54 26.14
N LYS A 2 30.65 8.81 27.15
CA LYS A 2 30.15 7.43 27.00
C LYS A 2 28.91 7.29 26.09
N TYR A 3 28.08 8.34 25.99
CA TYR A 3 26.83 8.33 25.22
C TYR A 3 26.93 8.95 23.82
N CYS A 4 28.09 9.48 23.42
CA CYS A 4 28.25 10.10 22.10
C CYS A 4 28.21 9.05 20.97
N LEU A 5 28.80 7.87 21.23
CA LEU A 5 28.86 6.76 20.29
C LEU A 5 27.47 6.15 19.95
N PRO A 6 26.57 5.86 20.92
CA PRO A 6 25.24 5.37 20.59
C PRO A 6 24.35 6.41 19.89
N ILE A 7 24.50 7.70 20.22
CA ILE A 7 23.72 8.78 19.59
C ILE A 7 24.12 8.93 18.11
N LEU A 8 25.41 8.84 17.80
CA LEU A 8 25.91 8.90 16.42
C LEU A 8 25.41 7.71 15.59
N MET A 9 25.39 6.51 16.16
CA MET A 9 24.85 5.32 15.49
C MET A 9 23.35 5.41 15.21
N ALA A 10 22.56 5.92 16.17
CA ALA A 10 21.12 6.12 15.98
C ALA A 10 20.84 7.14 14.85
N LEU A 11 21.66 8.18 14.74
CA LEU A 11 21.52 9.19 13.68
C LEU A 11 21.75 8.57 12.29
N ILE A 12 22.76 7.73 12.13
CA ILE A 12 23.08 7.10 10.83
C ILE A 12 21.94 6.20 10.32
N VAL A 13 21.25 5.49 11.21
CA VAL A 13 20.09 4.65 10.86
C VAL A 13 18.92 5.48 10.35
N LEU A 14 18.70 6.67 10.90
CA LEU A 14 17.61 7.56 10.47
C LEU A 14 17.84 8.15 9.06
N LEU A 15 19.10 8.25 8.62
CA LEU A 15 19.45 8.76 7.29
C LEU A 15 19.41 7.70 6.17
N SER A 16 19.26 6.41 6.49
CA SER A 16 19.26 5.34 5.47
C SER A 16 17.98 5.27 4.63
N ALA A 17 16.95 6.05 4.94
CA ALA A 17 15.67 6.07 4.23
C ALA A 17 15.71 6.79 2.86
N CYS A 18 16.76 7.57 2.58
CA CYS A 18 16.89 8.34 1.33
C CYS A 18 17.65 7.59 0.21
N ALA A 19 17.95 6.31 0.40
CA ALA A 19 18.60 5.52 -0.63
C ALA A 19 17.60 5.20 -1.77
N PRO A 20 17.99 5.39 -3.05
CA PRO A 20 17.14 4.99 -4.16
C PRO A 20 16.97 3.46 -4.12
N ILE A 21 15.74 2.99 -3.96
CA ILE A 21 15.37 1.57 -4.02
C ILE A 21 15.70 1.07 -5.42
N LYS A 22 16.86 0.41 -5.57
CA LYS A 22 17.33 -0.18 -6.82
C LYS A 22 17.52 -1.69 -6.62
N PRO A 23 16.96 -2.53 -7.51
CA PRO A 23 16.14 -2.18 -8.67
C PRO A 23 14.72 -1.75 -8.26
N TRP A 24 14.17 -0.73 -8.91
CA TRP A 24 12.75 -0.41 -8.78
C TRP A 24 11.91 -1.58 -9.32
N VAL A 25 10.72 -1.77 -8.75
CA VAL A 25 9.75 -2.72 -9.31
C VAL A 25 9.41 -2.24 -10.73
N LYS A 26 9.64 -3.10 -11.70
CA LYS A 26 9.40 -2.74 -13.11
C LYS A 26 7.89 -2.64 -13.33
N PRO A 27 7.40 -1.72 -14.17
CA PRO A 27 5.94 -1.52 -14.35
C PRO A 27 5.16 -2.79 -14.65
N TYR A 28 5.72 -3.70 -15.45
CA TYR A 28 5.10 -4.98 -15.81
C TYR A 28 5.08 -6.03 -14.69
N GLN A 29 5.89 -5.87 -13.64
CA GLN A 29 5.84 -6.74 -12.46
C GLN A 29 4.66 -6.42 -11.55
N ARG A 30 3.98 -5.28 -11.77
CA ARG A 30 2.76 -4.91 -11.04
C ARG A 30 1.64 -5.93 -11.23
N ASN A 31 1.62 -6.64 -12.37
CA ASN A 31 0.67 -7.72 -12.64
C ASN A 31 0.75 -8.87 -11.63
N ASN A 32 1.88 -9.06 -10.95
CA ASN A 32 1.98 -10.10 -9.91
C ASN A 32 1.02 -9.82 -8.75
N LEU A 33 0.68 -8.55 -8.50
CA LEU A 33 -0.26 -8.15 -7.46
C LEU A 33 -1.73 -8.29 -7.93
N ALA A 34 -1.97 -8.69 -9.19
CA ALA A 34 -3.30 -9.04 -9.71
C ALA A 34 -3.66 -10.52 -9.46
N ASP A 35 -2.76 -11.30 -8.85
CA ASP A 35 -3.04 -12.71 -8.56
C ASP A 35 -4.28 -12.82 -7.66
N PRO A 36 -5.29 -13.64 -8.01
CA PRO A 36 -6.47 -13.86 -7.18
C PRO A 36 -6.15 -14.23 -5.72
N ILE A 37 -5.01 -14.88 -5.45
CA ILE A 37 -4.59 -15.19 -4.08
C ILE A 37 -4.23 -13.95 -3.25
N MET A 38 -3.83 -12.86 -3.90
CA MET A 38 -3.50 -11.59 -3.28
C MET A 38 -4.72 -10.65 -3.19
N SER A 39 -5.90 -11.10 -3.59
CA SER A 39 -7.14 -10.34 -3.45
C SER A 39 -7.48 -10.14 -1.97
N PHE A 40 -7.74 -8.89 -1.57
CA PHE A 40 -8.20 -8.58 -0.22
C PHE A 40 -9.59 -9.13 0.08
N ASP A 41 -10.41 -9.31 -0.97
CA ASP A 41 -11.76 -9.83 -0.86
C ASP A 41 -11.93 -11.09 -1.73
N ARG A 42 -12.66 -12.07 -1.18
CA ARG A 42 -12.99 -13.31 -1.86
C ARG A 42 -14.20 -13.16 -2.79
N ASP A 43 -15.13 -12.28 -2.47
CA ASP A 43 -16.36 -11.99 -3.23
C ASP A 43 -16.50 -10.46 -3.44
N PRO A 44 -15.82 -9.92 -4.48
CA PRO A 44 -15.81 -8.48 -4.73
C PRO A 44 -17.20 -7.93 -5.12
N ALA A 45 -18.12 -8.76 -5.62
CA ALA A 45 -19.46 -8.30 -6.00
C ALA A 45 -20.32 -8.00 -4.77
N SER A 46 -20.29 -8.89 -3.78
CA SER A 46 -20.99 -8.69 -2.51
C SER A 46 -20.44 -7.49 -1.74
N THR A 47 -19.11 -7.35 -1.74
CA THR A 47 -18.41 -6.28 -1.04
C THR A 47 -18.66 -4.92 -1.69
N ALA A 48 -18.61 -4.82 -3.03
CA ALA A 48 -19.00 -3.61 -3.75
C ALA A 48 -20.44 -3.16 -3.44
N TYR A 49 -21.38 -4.10 -3.33
CA TYR A 49 -22.76 -3.79 -2.96
C TYR A 49 -22.84 -3.22 -1.53
N MET A 50 -22.19 -3.85 -0.56
CA MET A 50 -22.18 -3.36 0.82
C MET A 50 -21.50 -1.99 0.95
N HIS A 51 -20.41 -1.76 0.22
CA HIS A 51 -19.75 -0.45 0.17
C HIS A 51 -20.67 0.63 -0.38
N HIS A 52 -21.43 0.36 -1.44
CA HIS A 52 -22.41 1.32 -1.94
C HIS A 52 -23.46 1.68 -0.87
N VAL A 53 -23.91 0.70 -0.07
CA VAL A 53 -24.83 0.93 1.06
C VAL A 53 -24.18 1.83 2.12
N TYR A 54 -22.94 1.55 2.53
CA TYR A 54 -22.23 2.39 3.50
C TYR A 54 -22.00 3.80 2.98
N GLN A 55 -21.55 3.96 1.73
CA GLN A 55 -21.40 5.27 1.10
C GLN A 55 -22.69 6.08 1.09
N ALA A 56 -23.83 5.44 0.85
CA ALA A 56 -25.14 6.09 0.87
C ALA A 56 -25.58 6.47 2.29
N ARG A 57 -25.28 5.64 3.29
CA ARG A 57 -25.71 5.85 4.69
C ARG A 57 -24.81 6.83 5.44
N GLU A 58 -23.52 6.76 5.19
CA GLU A 58 -22.49 7.48 5.96
C GLU A 58 -22.01 8.75 5.25
N GLY A 59 -22.40 8.95 3.98
CA GLY A 59 -22.01 10.11 3.19
C GLY A 59 -20.52 10.16 2.83
N ALA A 60 -19.76 9.12 3.14
CA ALA A 60 -18.32 9.02 2.87
C ALA A 60 -18.10 8.25 1.56
N ARG A 61 -17.86 8.96 0.46
CA ARG A 61 -17.50 8.36 -0.84
C ARG A 61 -15.99 8.41 -1.06
N GLY A 62 -15.43 7.33 -1.62
CA GLY A 62 -14.05 7.31 -2.12
C GLY A 62 -12.97 6.90 -1.12
N ALA A 63 -13.30 6.56 0.13
CA ALA A 63 -12.35 6.01 1.09
C ALA A 63 -12.14 4.48 0.95
N GLU A 64 -12.84 3.85 0.01
CA GLU A 64 -13.01 2.39 -0.06
C GLU A 64 -11.93 1.67 -0.88
N GLY A 65 -10.68 1.90 -0.51
CA GLY A 65 -9.54 1.13 -1.03
C GLY A 65 -8.77 1.77 -2.19
N GLY A 66 -7.51 1.36 -2.29
CA GLY A 66 -6.66 1.62 -3.45
C GLY A 66 -6.83 0.50 -4.47
N SER A 67 -6.70 0.81 -5.76
CA SER A 67 -6.74 -0.20 -6.81
C SER A 67 -5.73 -1.31 -6.47
N GLY A 68 -6.23 -2.55 -6.44
CA GLY A 68 -5.38 -3.74 -6.34
C GLY A 68 -4.36 -3.77 -7.48
N GLY A 69 -3.54 -4.81 -7.52
CA GLY A 69 -2.44 -4.93 -8.48
C GLY A 69 -2.80 -5.13 -9.95
N GLY A 70 -3.85 -4.52 -10.48
CA GLY A 70 -4.19 -4.54 -11.91
C GLY A 70 -3.57 -3.39 -12.71
N CYS A 71 -4.07 -3.16 -13.93
CA CYS A 71 -3.64 -2.08 -14.83
C CYS A 71 -3.89 -0.65 -14.29
N GLY A 72 -4.40 -0.51 -13.07
CA GLY A 72 -4.61 0.77 -12.40
C GLY A 72 -5.83 1.55 -12.90
N CYS A 73 -6.65 0.98 -13.77
CA CYS A 73 -7.92 1.57 -14.17
C CYS A 73 -8.95 1.30 -13.06
N ASN A 74 -9.23 2.33 -12.25
CA ASN A 74 -10.51 2.47 -11.55
C ASN A 74 -11.53 3.07 -12.55
#